data_AF-A0A1X7LPW2-F1
#
_entry.id   AF-A0A1X7LPW2-F1
#
_cell.length_a   1.000
_cell.length_b   1.000
_cell.length_c   1.000
_cell.angle_alpha   90.00
_cell.angle_beta   90.00
_cell.angle_gamma   90.00
#
_symmetry.space_group_name_H-M   'P 1'
#
loop_
_entity.id
_entity.type
_entity.pdbx_description
1 polymer ?
#
loop_
_entity_poly.entity_id
_entity_poly.type
_entity_poly.pdbx_seq_one_letter_code
_entity_poly.pdbx_strand_id
1 'polypeptide(L)'
;MAKKGQTFVSYSFETKKRAIEMRLEGMTKKKVAEELGIADIGRLKVWMRRYNQMGDFGLMDHRGKRERYIDENRYIKRLEMENAVLKKWFAITKAEVYQRSIGSATTSEKDLALQSSVTRLGSLEADTTTM
;
A
#
# COMPACT_ATOMS: atom_id res chain seq x y z
N MET A 1 8.34 28.22 -35.17
CA MET A 1 8.85 26.92 -35.67
C MET A 1 10.28 26.73 -35.18
N ALA A 2 10.66 25.54 -34.74
CA ALA A 2 12.05 25.24 -34.38
C ALA A 2 12.93 25.29 -35.64
N LYS A 3 14.15 25.83 -35.52
CA LYS A 3 15.10 25.90 -36.64
C LYS A 3 15.91 24.61 -36.72
N LYS A 4 16.22 24.13 -37.93
CA LYS A 4 17.08 22.95 -38.15
C LYS A 4 18.43 23.16 -37.47
N GLY A 5 18.83 22.23 -36.60
CA GLY A 5 20.07 22.34 -35.80
C GLY A 5 19.94 23.02 -34.44
N GLN A 6 18.73 23.44 -34.03
CA GLN A 6 18.50 23.99 -32.69
C GLN A 6 18.68 22.90 -31.62
N THR A 7 19.63 23.11 -30.71
CA THR A 7 19.80 22.28 -29.52
C THR A 7 18.92 22.82 -28.38
N PHE A 8 18.20 21.92 -27.72
CA PHE A 8 17.39 22.26 -26.54
C PHE A 8 18.11 21.83 -25.29
N VAL A 9 18.49 22.80 -24.44
CA VAL A 9 19.02 22.50 -23.11
C VAL A 9 17.86 22.10 -22.19
N SER A 10 17.93 20.88 -21.67
CA SER A 10 17.03 20.36 -20.64
C SER A 10 17.70 20.38 -19.28
N TYR A 11 16.98 20.80 -18.25
CA TYR A 11 17.41 20.75 -16.85
C TYR A 11 16.64 19.66 -16.11
N SER A 12 17.33 18.92 -15.24
CA SER A 12 16.70 17.90 -14.40
C SER A 12 15.72 18.53 -13.41
N PHE A 13 14.84 17.71 -12.83
CA PHE A 13 13.93 18.16 -11.79
C PHE A 13 14.67 18.73 -10.58
N GLU A 14 15.75 18.08 -10.17
CA GLU A 14 16.59 18.49 -9.04
C GLU A 14 17.21 19.87 -9.26
N THR A 15 17.79 20.13 -10.45
CA THR A 15 18.35 21.45 -10.76
C THR A 15 17.27 22.53 -10.72
N LYS A 16 16.07 22.26 -11.23
CA LYS A 16 14.95 23.20 -11.16
C LYS A 16 14.52 23.45 -9.71
N LYS A 17 14.41 22.40 -8.90
CA LYS A 17 14.02 22.50 -7.49
C LYS A 17 15.03 23.31 -6.71
N ARG A 18 16.32 23.02 -6.87
CA ARG A 18 17.41 23.78 -6.25
C ARG A 18 17.38 25.26 -6.65
N ALA A 19 17.11 25.55 -7.92
CA ALA A 19 16.96 26.94 -8.39
C ALA A 19 15.81 27.67 -7.71
N ILE A 20 14.71 26.98 -7.41
CA ILE A 20 13.56 27.56 -6.68
C ILE A 20 13.90 27.79 -5.22
N GLU A 21 14.51 26.81 -4.54
CA GLU A 21 14.96 26.95 -3.15
C GLU A 21 15.84 28.18 -2.97
N MET A 22 16.87 28.33 -3.81
CA MET A 22 17.76 29.50 -3.77
C MET A 22 17.02 30.82 -4.04
N ARG A 23 15.97 30.80 -4.86
CA ARG A 23 15.13 31.97 -5.13
C ARG A 23 14.23 32.32 -3.94
N LEU A 24 13.77 31.33 -3.18
CA LEU A 24 13.00 31.52 -1.95
C LEU A 24 13.88 32.03 -0.81
N GLU A 25 15.15 31.60 -0.76
CA GLU A 25 16.20 32.14 0.12
C GLU A 25 16.56 33.62 -0.21
N GLY A 26 15.96 34.19 -1.25
CA GLY A 26 16.14 35.60 -1.62
C GLY A 26 17.27 35.87 -2.62
N MET A 27 17.95 34.84 -3.14
CA MET A 27 19.02 35.06 -4.12
C MET A 27 18.47 35.64 -5.43
N THR A 28 19.26 36.47 -6.09
CA THR A 28 18.88 37.06 -7.39
C THR A 28 18.91 36.00 -8.51
N LYS A 29 18.10 36.19 -9.56
CA LYS A 29 18.03 35.24 -10.68
C LYS A 29 19.39 35.06 -11.37
N LYS A 30 20.19 36.13 -11.41
CA LYS A 30 21.54 36.12 -11.99
C LYS A 30 22.46 35.19 -11.19
N LYS A 31 22.52 35.36 -9.87
CA LYS A 31 23.35 34.54 -8.99
C LYS A 31 22.96 33.06 -9.05
N VAL A 32 21.66 32.76 -9.05
CA VAL A 32 21.18 31.38 -9.17
C VAL A 32 21.53 30.76 -10.53
N ALA A 33 21.46 31.55 -11.61
CA ALA A 33 21.82 31.06 -12.93
C ALA A 33 23.33 30.81 -13.06
N GLU A 34 24.16 31.64 -12.43
CA GLU A 34 25.60 31.46 -12.36
C GLU A 34 25.97 30.20 -11.57
N GLU A 35 25.42 30.05 -10.36
CA GLU A 35 25.70 28.90 -9.48
C GLU A 35 25.30 27.55 -10.12
N LEU A 36 24.17 27.52 -10.82
CA LEU A 36 23.61 26.29 -11.40
C LEU A 36 23.96 26.11 -12.88
N GLY A 37 24.80 26.98 -13.46
CA GLY A 37 25.18 26.91 -14.87
C GLY A 37 24.00 27.03 -15.84
N ILE A 38 22.97 27.82 -15.49
CA ILE A 38 21.77 28.00 -16.30
C ILE A 38 22.03 29.09 -17.35
N ALA A 39 22.10 28.68 -18.62
CA ALA A 39 22.38 29.59 -19.74
C ALA A 39 21.29 30.67 -19.96
N ASP A 40 20.04 30.39 -19.62
CA ASP A 40 18.92 31.34 -19.81
C ASP A 40 18.26 31.70 -18.48
N ILE A 41 18.53 32.92 -18.02
CA ILE A 41 17.97 33.49 -16.79
C ILE A 41 16.43 33.57 -16.86
N GLY A 42 15.86 33.71 -18.07
CA GLY A 42 14.42 33.74 -18.30
C GLY A 42 13.71 32.46 -17.85
N ARG A 43 14.40 31.32 -17.86
CA ARG A 43 13.84 30.03 -17.39
C ARG A 43 13.45 30.09 -15.91
N LEU A 44 14.22 30.78 -15.07
CA LEU A 44 13.88 30.91 -13.64
C LEU A 44 12.57 31.65 -13.43
N LYS A 45 12.22 32.62 -14.30
CA LYS A 45 10.92 33.31 -14.24
C LYS A 45 9.78 32.32 -14.52
N VAL A 46 9.94 31.45 -15.51
CA VAL A 46 8.94 30.45 -15.87
C VAL A 46 8.79 29.41 -14.76
N TRP A 47 9.90 28.92 -14.21
CA TRP A 47 9.89 27.95 -13.12
C TRP A 47 9.25 28.52 -11.86
N MET A 48 9.60 29.74 -11.44
CA MET A 48 8.95 30.41 -10.31
C MET A 48 7.44 30.56 -10.51
N ARG A 49 7.01 30.95 -11.72
CA ARG A 49 5.57 31.07 -12.02
C ARG A 49 4.85 29.74 -11.86
N ARG A 50 5.42 28.65 -12.40
CA ARG A 50 4.81 27.31 -12.31
C ARG A 50 4.81 26.79 -10.86
N TYR A 51 5.90 27.04 -10.13
CA TYR A 51 6.00 26.70 -8.72
C TYR A 51 4.94 27.43 -7.89
N ASN A 52 4.72 28.73 -8.12
CA ASN A 52 3.68 29.46 -7.40
C ASN A 52 2.25 28.96 -7.71
N GLN A 53 2.04 28.30 -8.85
CA GLN A 53 0.72 27.80 -9.25
C GLN A 53 0.45 26.36 -8.77
N MET A 54 1.46 25.50 -8.80
CA MET A 54 1.31 24.04 -8.60
C MET A 54 2.36 23.44 -7.66
N GLY A 55 3.19 24.26 -7.02
CA GLY A 55 4.34 23.82 -6.23
C GLY A 55 5.34 23.01 -7.05
N ASP A 56 5.93 21.99 -6.42
CA ASP A 56 6.89 21.08 -7.04
C ASP A 56 6.33 20.38 -8.29
N PHE A 57 5.02 20.11 -8.33
CA PHE A 57 4.36 19.48 -9.47
C PHE A 57 4.48 20.32 -10.76
N GLY A 58 4.60 21.64 -10.63
CA GLY A 58 4.80 22.55 -11.76
C GLY A 58 6.20 22.49 -12.40
N LEU A 59 7.18 21.91 -11.70
CA LEU A 59 8.57 21.78 -12.17
C LEU A 59 8.84 20.46 -12.89
N MET A 60 7.98 19.46 -12.67
CA MET A 60 8.06 18.15 -13.30
C MET A 60 7.80 18.25 -14.82
N ASP A 61 8.48 17.42 -15.59
CA ASP A 61 8.16 17.26 -17.01
C ASP A 61 7.05 16.23 -17.17
N HIS A 62 5.92 16.68 -17.70
CA HIS A 62 4.74 15.87 -17.97
C HIS A 62 4.67 15.39 -19.42
N ARG A 63 5.65 15.77 -20.26
CA ARG A 63 5.73 15.30 -21.65
C ARG A 63 5.95 13.78 -21.67
N GLY A 64 5.19 13.09 -22.51
CA GLY A 64 5.34 11.64 -22.72
C GLY A 64 4.76 10.75 -21.60
N LYS A 65 4.34 11.32 -20.47
CA LYS A 65 3.56 10.60 -19.45
C LYS A 65 2.09 10.61 -19.85
N ARG A 66 1.71 9.76 -20.81
CA ARG A 66 0.30 9.39 -20.95
C ARG A 66 0.01 8.48 -19.77
N GLU A 67 -0.78 8.96 -18.82
CA GLU A 67 -1.43 8.11 -17.85
C GLU A 67 -2.14 7.01 -18.64
N ARG A 68 -1.80 5.74 -18.39
CA ARG A 68 -2.56 4.65 -19.00
C ARG A 68 -4.00 4.87 -18.55
N TYR A 69 -4.93 4.97 -19.50
CA TYR A 69 -6.34 5.03 -19.16
C TYR A 69 -6.67 3.77 -18.35
N ILE A 70 -6.82 3.95 -17.05
CA ILE A 70 -7.37 2.94 -16.15
C ILE A 70 -8.82 3.35 -16.01
N ASP A 71 -9.72 2.52 -16.52
CA ASP A 71 -11.14 2.66 -16.21
C ASP A 71 -11.29 2.44 -14.70
N GLU A 72 -11.42 3.55 -13.97
CA GLU A 72 -11.53 3.58 -12.51
C GLU A 72 -12.67 2.68 -12.04
N ASN A 73 -13.79 2.66 -12.77
CA ASN A 73 -14.94 1.83 -12.44
C ASN A 73 -14.61 0.34 -12.59
N ARG A 74 -13.86 -0.03 -13.62
CA ARG A 74 -13.38 -1.41 -13.80
C ARG A 74 -12.42 -1.83 -12.68
N TYR A 75 -11.53 -0.93 -12.27
CA TYR A 75 -10.58 -1.18 -11.18
C TYR A 75 -11.29 -1.32 -9.83
N ILE A 76 -12.21 -0.41 -9.51
CA ILE A 76 -13.03 -0.44 -8.30
C ILE A 76 -13.84 -1.73 -8.26
N LYS A 77 -14.53 -2.09 -9.35
CA LYS A 77 -15.32 -3.33 -9.42
C LYS A 77 -14.46 -4.58 -9.19
N ARG A 78 -13.24 -4.62 -9.75
CA ARG A 78 -12.29 -5.71 -9.49
C ARG A 78 -11.92 -5.79 -8.00
N LEU A 79 -11.56 -4.66 -7.39
CA LEU A 79 -11.20 -4.59 -5.98
C LEU A 79 -12.36 -4.96 -5.05
N GLU A 80 -13.58 -4.55 -5.38
CA GLU A 80 -14.78 -4.91 -4.63
C GLU A 80 -15.03 -6.43 -4.68
N MET A 81 -14.88 -7.05 -5.85
CA MET A 81 -14.98 -8.50 -5.99
C MET A 81 -13.89 -9.23 -5.20
N GLU A 82 -12.64 -8.77 -5.27
CA GLU A 82 -11.52 -9.34 -4.52
C GLU A 82 -11.76 -9.23 -3.01
N ASN A 83 -12.18 -8.06 -2.53
CA ASN A 83 -12.57 -7.84 -1.14
C ASN A 83 -13.73 -8.73 -0.71
N ALA A 84 -14.73 -8.95 -1.57
CA ALA A 84 -15.85 -9.83 -1.27
C ALA A 84 -15.40 -11.30 -1.11
N VAL A 85 -14.51 -11.78 -1.98
CA VAL A 85 -13.94 -13.13 -1.88
C VAL A 85 -13.09 -13.27 -0.62
N LEU A 86 -12.22 -12.30 -0.34
CA LEU A 86 -11.36 -12.31 0.84
C LEU A 86 -12.18 -12.29 2.14
N LYS A 87 -13.25 -11.48 2.21
CA LYS A 87 -14.15 -11.45 3.37
C LYS A 87 -14.86 -12.78 3.58
N LYS A 88 -15.32 -13.45 2.51
CA LYS A 88 -15.94 -14.78 2.59
C LYS A 88 -14.96 -15.82 3.08
N TRP A 89 -13.74 -15.84 2.51
CA TRP A 89 -12.66 -16.73 2.95
C TRP A 89 -12.34 -16.53 4.42
N PHE A 90 -12.17 -15.28 4.84
CA PHE A 90 -11.88 -14.96 6.23
C PHE A 90 -13.00 -15.43 7.17
N ALA A 91 -14.27 -15.27 6.79
CA ALA A 91 -15.40 -15.74 7.58
C ALA A 91 -15.40 -17.28 7.75
N ILE A 92 -15.11 -18.02 6.68
CA ILE A 92 -15.02 -19.49 6.71
C ILE A 92 -13.88 -19.92 7.63
N THR A 93 -12.67 -19.42 7.40
CA THR A 93 -11.50 -19.78 8.22
C THR A 93 -11.71 -19.44 9.68
N LYS A 94 -12.28 -18.26 9.97
CA LYS A 94 -12.58 -17.85 11.35
C LYS A 94 -13.61 -18.80 11.99
N ALA A 95 -14.65 -19.20 11.27
CA ALA A 95 -15.63 -20.16 11.75
C ALA A 95 -15.01 -21.55 12.01
N GLU A 96 -14.16 -22.04 11.10
CA GLU A 96 -13.44 -23.31 11.27
C GLU A 96 -12.56 -23.31 12.52
N VAL A 97 -11.86 -22.21 12.79
CA VAL A 97 -11.01 -22.07 13.99
C VAL A 97 -11.86 -22.11 15.27
N TYR A 98 -13.01 -21.42 15.31
CA TYR A 98 -13.92 -21.49 16.46
C TYR A 98 -14.56 -22.87 16.64
N GLN A 99 -14.91 -23.54 15.55
CA GLN A 99 -15.47 -24.90 15.61
C GLN A 99 -14.43 -25.89 16.14
N ARG A 100 -13.15 -25.75 15.76
CA ARG A 100 -12.06 -26.57 16.31
C ARG A 100 -11.81 -26.29 17.79
N SER A 101 -11.87 -25.04 18.24
CA SER A 101 -11.68 -24.70 19.66
C SER A 101 -12.81 -25.23 20.54
N ILE A 102 -14.06 -25.20 20.06
CA ILE A 102 -15.23 -25.77 20.78
C ILE A 102 -15.24 -27.30 20.70
N GLY A 103 -14.88 -27.88 19.55
CA GLY A 103 -14.74 -29.31 19.35
C GLY A 103 -13.66 -29.94 20.24
N SER A 104 -12.53 -29.25 20.43
CA SER A 104 -11.46 -29.67 21.35
C SER A 104 -11.92 -29.75 22.81
N ALA A 105 -12.79 -28.84 23.27
CA ALA A 105 -13.29 -28.84 24.64
C ALA A 105 -14.33 -29.96 24.88
N THR A 106 -15.23 -30.17 23.92
CA THR A 106 -16.31 -31.16 24.02
C THR A 106 -15.87 -32.61 23.80
N THR A 107 -14.77 -32.82 23.07
CA THR A 107 -14.18 -34.16 22.88
C THR A 107 -13.52 -34.65 24.17
N SER A 108 -12.85 -33.74 24.91
CA SER A 108 -12.24 -34.06 26.21
C SER A 108 -13.25 -34.46 27.29
N GLU A 109 -14.43 -33.83 27.34
CA GLU A 109 -15.48 -34.18 28.32
C GLU A 109 -16.12 -35.54 28.05
N LYS A 110 -16.32 -35.89 26.77
CA LYS A 110 -16.88 -37.19 26.37
C LYS A 110 -15.90 -38.34 26.63
N ASP A 111 -14.62 -38.13 26.37
CA ASP A 111 -13.57 -39.12 26.64
C ASP A 111 -13.42 -39.37 28.16
N LEU A 112 -13.52 -38.33 29.00
CA LEU A 112 -13.54 -38.46 30.46
C LEU A 112 -14.80 -39.18 30.96
N ALA A 113 -15.97 -38.89 30.39
CA ALA A 113 -17.23 -39.56 30.74
C ALA A 113 -17.22 -41.05 30.37
N LEU A 114 -16.66 -41.40 29.20
CA LEU A 114 -16.47 -42.78 28.78
C LEU A 114 -15.48 -43.54 29.69
N GLN A 115 -14.38 -42.91 30.10
CA GLN A 115 -13.47 -43.53 31.06
C GLN A 115 -14.11 -43.77 32.44
N SER A 116 -14.93 -42.83 32.94
CA SER A 116 -15.61 -42.95 34.23
C SER A 116 -16.72 -44.02 34.27
N SER A 117 -17.36 -44.29 33.14
CA SER A 117 -18.39 -45.34 33.03
C SER A 117 -17.78 -46.74 32.89
N VAL A 118 -16.67 -46.85 32.16
CA VAL A 118 -15.89 -48.11 32.05
C VAL A 118 -15.29 -48.53 33.40
N THR A 119 -14.77 -47.58 34.20
CA THR A 119 -14.28 -47.89 35.56
C THR A 119 -15.40 -48.35 36.49
N ARG A 120 -16.61 -47.80 36.34
CA ARG A 120 -17.76 -48.13 37.20
C ARG A 120 -18.32 -49.55 36.94
N LEU A 121 -18.29 -50.02 35.69
CA LEU A 121 -18.69 -51.39 35.35
C LEU A 121 -17.68 -52.44 35.82
N GLY A 122 -16.37 -52.13 35.74
CA GLY A 122 -15.32 -53.03 36.22
C GLY A 122 -15.31 -53.28 37.74
N SER A 123 -15.88 -52.37 38.53
CA SER A 123 -15.98 -52.55 39.99
C SER A 123 -17.20 -53.36 40.45
N LEU A 124 -18.27 -53.45 39.65
CA LEU A 124 -19.49 -54.22 40.00
C LEU A 124 -19.33 -55.73 39.79
N GLU A 125 -18.41 -56.13 38.92
CA GLU A 125 -18.09 -57.55 38.63
C GLU A 125 -17.18 -58.19 39.70
N ALA A 126 -16.60 -57.41 40.61
CA ALA A 126 -15.67 -57.91 41.64
C ALA A 126 -16.36 -58.35 42.94
N ASP A 127 -17.57 -57.88 43.22
CA ASP A 127 -18.23 -58.11 44.53
C ASP A 127 -19.20 -59.31 44.55
N THR A 128 -19.37 -60.04 43.44
CA THR A 128 -20.29 -61.21 43.37
C THR A 128 -19.62 -62.57 43.54
N THR A 129 -18.32 -62.61 43.80
CA THR A 129 -17.57 -63.87 44.03
C THR A 129 -16.92 -63.89 45.40
N THR A 130 -17.71 -63.97 46.46
CA THR A 130 -17.30 -64.61 47.73
C THR A 130 -18.57 -65.16 48.38
N MET A 131 -18.48 -66.43 48.80
CA MET A 131 -19.55 -67.33 49.24
C MET A 131 -20.58 -66.74 50.21
#